data_AF-A0A431I3K3-F1
#
_entry.id   AF-A0A431I3K3-F1
#
_cell.length_a   1.000
_cell.length_b   1.000
_cell.length_c   1.000
_cell.angle_alpha   90.00
_cell.angle_beta   90.00
_cell.angle_gamma   90.00
#
_symmetry.space_group_name_H-M   'P 1'
#
loop_
_entity.id
_entity.type
_entity.pdbx_description
1 polymer ?
#
loop_
_entity_poly.entity_id
_entity_poly.type
_entity_poly.pdbx_seq_one_letter_code
_entity_poly.pdbx_strand_id
1 'polypeptide(L)'
;MDFRSRYAAFLDELDAIAETHDELFDTEVRERLREVIDYHFVWDQPIGEDFPRVFAMFSDTADALVAAAVRSFIEEACALARAESISTAAARHAAIEDDTLLGDEGGFGDYLVDTELTDAPVPPASDALYLSDARS
;
A
#
# COMPACT_ATOMS: atom_id res chain seq x y z
N MET A 1 0.36 -1.17 -19.86
CA MET A 1 -0.05 -1.83 -18.61
C MET A 1 -1.39 -1.22 -18.21
N ASP A 2 -2.32 -2.01 -17.71
CA ASP A 2 -3.58 -1.54 -17.09
C ASP A 2 -3.43 -1.50 -15.56
N PHE A 3 -4.41 -0.92 -14.86
CA PHE A 3 -4.43 -0.84 -13.40
C PHE A 3 -4.24 -2.22 -12.77
N ARG A 4 -4.99 -3.20 -13.27
CA ARG A 4 -4.96 -4.58 -12.80
C ARG A 4 -3.56 -5.17 -12.83
N SER A 5 -2.87 -5.09 -13.97
CA SER A 5 -1.51 -5.60 -14.11
C SER A 5 -0.52 -4.86 -13.21
N ARG A 6 -0.71 -3.54 -13.02
CA ARG A 6 0.15 -2.75 -12.14
C ARG A 6 -0.02 -3.12 -10.67
N TYR A 7 -1.25 -3.39 -10.25
CA TYR A 7 -1.54 -3.83 -8.89
C TYR A 7 -0.96 -5.22 -8.63
N ALA A 8 -1.12 -6.17 -9.57
CA ALA A 8 -0.48 -7.48 -9.44
C ALA A 8 1.05 -7.37 -9.31
N ALA A 9 1.70 -6.53 -10.13
CA ALA A 9 3.14 -6.30 -10.01
C ALA A 9 3.55 -5.66 -8.68
N PHE A 10 2.70 -4.83 -8.07
CA PHE A 10 2.94 -4.29 -6.74
C PHE A 10 2.88 -5.38 -5.66
N LEU A 11 1.92 -6.30 -5.75
CA LEU A 11 1.84 -7.44 -4.83
C LEU A 11 3.09 -8.33 -4.96
N ASP A 12 3.53 -8.62 -6.20
CA ASP A 12 4.78 -9.37 -6.45
C ASP A 12 6.01 -8.64 -5.88
N GLU A 13 6.07 -7.31 -5.95
CA GLU A 13 7.13 -6.49 -5.35
C GLU A 13 7.15 -6.62 -3.82
N LEU A 14 5.97 -6.62 -3.18
CA LEU A 14 5.85 -6.82 -1.73
C LEU A 14 6.23 -8.24 -1.32
N ASP A 15 5.77 -9.26 -2.04
CA ASP A 15 6.14 -10.66 -1.77
C ASP A 15 7.67 -10.85 -1.89
N ALA A 16 8.32 -10.24 -2.89
CA ALA A 16 9.77 -10.29 -3.02
C ALA A 16 10.52 -9.58 -1.88
N ILE A 17 9.96 -8.50 -1.31
CA ILE A 17 10.51 -7.88 -0.09
C ILE A 17 10.36 -8.86 1.08
N ALA A 18 9.19 -9.47 1.22
CA ALA A 18 8.87 -10.40 2.29
C ALA A 18 9.78 -11.63 2.33
N GLU A 19 10.29 -12.11 1.17
CA GLU A 19 11.27 -13.22 1.11
C GLU A 19 12.54 -12.96 1.96
N THR A 20 12.86 -11.69 2.23
CA THR A 20 14.04 -11.29 3.01
C THR A 20 13.69 -10.49 4.27
N HIS A 21 12.43 -10.09 4.41
CA HIS A 21 11.90 -9.21 5.45
C HIS A 21 10.52 -9.73 5.88
N ASP A 22 10.49 -10.85 6.60
CA ASP A 22 9.25 -11.51 7.07
C ASP A 22 8.36 -10.56 7.91
N GLU A 23 8.94 -9.52 8.53
CA GLU A 23 8.21 -8.50 9.28
C GLU A 23 7.20 -7.72 8.42
N LEU A 24 7.27 -7.82 7.09
CA LEU A 24 6.27 -7.21 6.20
C LEU A 24 4.84 -7.71 6.52
N PHE A 25 4.71 -8.93 7.05
CA PHE A 25 3.43 -9.51 7.47
C PHE A 25 2.99 -9.06 8.87
N ASP A 26 3.81 -8.31 9.60
CA ASP A 26 3.44 -7.80 10.92
C ASP A 26 2.24 -6.85 10.82
N THR A 27 1.36 -6.91 11.82
CA THR A 27 0.12 -6.14 11.85
C THR A 27 0.37 -4.64 11.69
N GLU A 28 1.38 -4.08 12.36
CA GLU A 28 1.70 -2.65 12.27
C GLU A 28 2.12 -2.23 10.86
N VAL A 29 2.90 -3.07 10.17
CA VAL A 29 3.33 -2.82 8.78
C VAL A 29 2.13 -2.85 7.83
N ARG A 30 1.26 -3.85 7.99
CA ARG A 30 0.05 -4.01 7.16
C ARG A 30 -0.94 -2.87 7.35
N GLU A 31 -1.19 -2.48 8.61
CA GLU A 31 -2.04 -1.32 8.93
C GLU A 31 -1.45 -0.03 8.33
N ARG A 32 -0.14 0.16 8.45
CA ARG A 32 0.55 1.32 7.88
C ARG A 32 0.47 1.36 6.36
N LEU A 33 0.71 0.25 5.68
CA LEU A 33 0.54 0.14 4.23
C LEU A 33 -0.86 0.55 3.79
N ARG A 34 -1.87 0.07 4.51
CA ARG A 34 -3.27 0.35 4.21
C ARG A 34 -3.62 1.83 4.37
N GLU A 35 -3.20 2.47 5.45
CA GLU A 35 -3.38 3.92 5.64
C GLU A 35 -2.87 4.72 4.43
N VAL A 36 -1.68 4.36 3.93
CA VAL A 36 -1.04 5.06 2.82
C VAL A 36 -1.76 4.82 1.49
N ILE A 37 -2.14 3.57 1.21
CA ILE A 37 -2.88 3.20 0.00
C ILE A 37 -4.28 3.83 0.00
N ASP A 38 -4.99 3.78 1.12
CA ASP A 38 -6.32 4.36 1.23
C ASP A 38 -6.28 5.87 1.01
N TYR A 39 -5.38 6.57 1.70
CA TYR A 39 -5.30 8.01 1.56
C TYR A 39 -4.89 8.45 0.15
N HIS A 40 -3.81 7.90 -0.39
CA HIS A 40 -3.26 8.41 -1.65
C HIS A 40 -3.86 7.78 -2.89
N PHE A 41 -4.12 6.47 -2.89
CA PHE A 41 -4.71 5.80 -4.05
C PHE A 41 -6.24 5.85 -4.00
N VAL A 42 -6.87 5.30 -2.94
CA VAL A 42 -8.33 5.18 -2.89
C VAL A 42 -8.99 6.56 -2.91
N TRP A 43 -8.51 7.48 -2.10
CA TRP A 43 -9.00 8.86 -2.05
C TRP A 43 -8.32 9.83 -3.02
N ASP A 44 -7.43 9.34 -3.89
CA ASP A 44 -6.72 10.09 -4.93
C ASP A 44 -6.03 11.37 -4.39
N GLN A 45 -5.50 11.32 -3.16
CA GLN A 45 -4.81 12.45 -2.53
C GLN A 45 -3.37 12.57 -3.06
N PRO A 46 -2.87 13.81 -3.27
CA PRO A 46 -1.57 14.02 -3.87
C PRO A 46 -0.43 13.48 -2.99
N ILE A 47 0.62 12.97 -3.65
CA ILE A 47 1.89 12.66 -2.99
C ILE A 47 2.66 13.96 -2.81
N GLY A 48 3.05 14.26 -1.57
CA GLY A 48 3.80 15.46 -1.18
C GLY A 48 5.09 15.14 -0.44
N GLU A 49 5.68 16.17 0.17
CA GLU A 49 6.91 16.03 0.97
C GLU A 49 6.71 15.17 2.21
N ASP A 50 5.47 15.12 2.72
CA ASP A 50 5.04 14.36 3.89
C ASP A 50 4.66 12.90 3.57
N PHE A 51 4.97 12.41 2.36
CA PHE A 51 4.74 11.00 2.04
C PHE A 51 5.52 10.10 3.02
N PRO A 52 4.85 9.10 3.64
CA PRO A 52 5.47 8.23 4.62
C PRO A 52 6.75 7.55 4.14
N ARG A 53 7.77 7.57 4.98
CA ARG A 53 9.04 6.87 4.75
C ARG A 53 9.23 5.71 5.70
N VAL A 54 8.40 5.64 6.73
CA VAL A 54 8.43 4.62 7.76
C VAL A 54 7.16 3.77 7.67
N PHE A 55 7.37 2.47 7.52
CA PHE A 55 6.37 1.42 7.40
C PHE A 55 6.47 0.39 8.54
N ALA A 56 7.02 0.80 9.70
CA ALA A 56 7.21 -0.04 10.88
C ALA A 56 8.18 -1.23 10.67
N MET A 57 8.99 -1.22 9.61
CA MET A 57 9.95 -2.29 9.36
C MET A 57 11.09 -2.27 10.41
N PHE A 58 11.75 -3.40 10.59
CA PHE A 58 12.84 -3.53 11.58
C PHE A 58 14.15 -2.88 11.15
N SER A 59 14.25 -2.45 9.89
CA SER A 59 15.43 -1.73 9.38
C SER A 59 15.04 -0.59 8.45
N ASP A 60 15.88 0.45 8.43
CA ASP A 60 15.72 1.59 7.52
C ASP A 60 15.82 1.16 6.04
N THR A 61 16.56 0.08 5.75
CA THR A 61 16.65 -0.47 4.39
C THR A 61 15.31 -1.07 3.96
N ALA A 62 14.68 -1.86 4.83
CA ALA A 62 13.39 -2.47 4.56
C ALA A 62 12.29 -1.40 4.41
N ASP A 63 12.26 -0.41 5.31
CA ASP A 63 11.39 0.77 5.20
C ASP A 63 11.55 1.47 3.84
N ALA A 64 12.80 1.70 3.40
CA ALA A 64 13.08 2.35 2.13
C ALA A 64 12.60 1.53 0.92
N LEU A 65 12.73 0.20 0.97
CA LEU A 65 12.22 -0.70 -0.08
C LEU A 65 10.69 -0.61 -0.18
N VAL A 66 10.00 -0.74 0.96
CA VAL A 66 8.54 -0.68 1.03
C VAL A 66 8.05 0.71 0.59
N ALA A 67 8.62 1.79 1.12
CA ALA A 67 8.25 3.16 0.76
C ALA A 67 8.43 3.43 -0.75
N ALA A 68 9.50 2.90 -1.36
CA ALA A 68 9.72 3.03 -2.79
C ALA A 68 8.68 2.26 -3.62
N ALA A 69 8.38 1.02 -3.26
CA ALA A 69 7.37 0.20 -3.93
C ALA A 69 5.98 0.85 -3.86
N VAL A 70 5.55 1.25 -2.66
CA VAL A 70 4.24 1.89 -2.41
C VAL A 70 4.11 3.20 -3.18
N ARG A 71 5.15 4.05 -3.14
CA ARG A 71 5.14 5.32 -3.88
C ARG A 71 5.01 5.10 -5.37
N SER A 72 5.85 4.22 -5.93
CA SER A 72 5.83 3.87 -7.36
C SER A 72 4.45 3.34 -7.78
N PHE A 73 3.88 2.46 -6.96
CA PHE A 73 2.54 1.93 -7.19
C PHE A 73 1.49 3.04 -7.23
N ILE A 74 1.42 3.90 -6.23
CA ILE A 74 0.41 4.97 -6.16
C ILE A 74 0.51 5.92 -7.35
N GLU A 75 1.73 6.37 -7.71
CA GLU A 75 1.94 7.30 -8.82
C GLU A 75 1.37 6.73 -10.14
N GLU A 76 1.69 5.47 -10.44
CA GLU A 76 1.26 4.81 -11.66
C GLU A 76 -0.22 4.37 -11.61
N ALA A 77 -0.65 3.77 -10.49
CA ALA A 77 -2.01 3.28 -10.29
C ALA A 77 -3.03 4.42 -10.38
N CYS A 78 -2.73 5.60 -9.81
CA CYS A 78 -3.61 6.76 -9.93
C CYS A 78 -3.71 7.26 -11.39
N ALA A 79 -2.63 7.19 -12.16
CA ALA A 79 -2.66 7.55 -13.58
C ALA A 79 -3.50 6.55 -14.40
N LEU A 80 -3.32 5.25 -14.16
CA LEU A 80 -4.04 4.16 -14.83
C LEU A 80 -5.53 4.17 -14.46
N ALA A 81 -5.86 4.29 -13.17
CA ALA A 81 -7.23 4.40 -12.68
C ALA A 81 -7.98 5.57 -13.34
N ARG A 82 -7.33 6.73 -13.51
CA ARG A 82 -7.91 7.87 -14.24
C ARG A 82 -8.14 7.55 -15.73
N ALA A 83 -7.18 6.91 -16.40
CA ALA A 83 -7.30 6.51 -17.79
C ALA A 83 -8.43 5.48 -18.01
N GLU A 84 -8.66 4.62 -17.02
CA GLU A 84 -9.69 3.57 -17.02
C GLU A 84 -11.03 4.02 -16.42
N SER A 85 -11.15 5.30 -16.05
CA SER A 85 -12.36 5.87 -15.43
C SER A 85 -12.74 5.27 -14.07
N ILE A 86 -11.77 4.72 -13.33
CA ILE A 86 -11.88 4.29 -11.93
C ILE A 86 -11.67 5.52 -11.03
N SER A 87 -12.68 6.40 -10.98
CA SER A 87 -12.51 7.76 -10.47
C SER A 87 -13.09 8.03 -9.08
N THR A 88 -13.83 7.09 -8.49
CA THR A 88 -14.43 7.26 -7.15
C THR A 88 -13.68 6.44 -6.11
N ALA A 89 -13.69 6.87 -4.85
CA ALA A 89 -13.10 6.12 -3.75
C ALA A 89 -13.67 4.69 -3.67
N ALA A 90 -14.99 4.55 -3.76
CA ALA A 90 -15.63 3.24 -3.79
C ALA A 90 -15.16 2.35 -4.97
N ALA A 91 -14.99 2.92 -6.17
CA ALA A 91 -14.51 2.15 -7.33
C ALA A 91 -13.04 1.74 -7.18
N ARG A 92 -12.20 2.60 -6.60
CA ARG A 92 -10.78 2.32 -6.36
C ARG A 92 -10.59 1.31 -5.24
N HIS A 93 -11.35 1.43 -4.15
CA HIS A 93 -11.42 0.44 -3.07
C HIS A 93 -11.84 -0.92 -3.60
N ALA A 94 -12.93 -0.98 -4.38
CA ALA A 94 -13.36 -2.24 -5.00
C ALA A 94 -12.32 -2.82 -5.98
N ALA A 95 -11.50 -1.98 -6.62
CA ALA A 95 -10.48 -2.44 -7.55
C ALA A 95 -9.26 -3.08 -6.86
N ILE A 96 -8.90 -2.64 -5.64
CA ILE A 96 -7.84 -3.28 -4.84
C ILE A 96 -8.34 -4.52 -4.08
N GLU A 97 -9.66 -4.61 -3.84
CA GLU A 97 -10.34 -5.77 -3.25
C GLU A 97 -10.78 -6.83 -4.26
N ASP A 98 -10.40 -6.68 -5.54
CA ASP A 98 -10.70 -7.67 -6.57
C ASP A 98 -10.01 -9.00 -6.25
N ASP A 99 -10.79 -9.98 -5.78
CA ASP A 99 -10.35 -11.30 -5.36
C ASP A 99 -9.59 -12.07 -6.43
N THR A 100 -9.78 -11.74 -7.71
CA THR A 100 -9.07 -12.36 -8.82
C THR A 100 -7.65 -11.82 -9.00
N LEU A 101 -7.25 -10.78 -8.26
CA LEU A 101 -5.90 -10.21 -8.21
C LEU A 101 -5.11 -10.66 -6.98
N LEU A 102 -5.81 -11.10 -5.95
CA LEU A 102 -5.22 -11.65 -4.75
C LEU A 102 -4.68 -13.03 -5.14
N GLY A 103 -3.37 -13.24 -4.96
CA GLY A 103 -2.67 -14.45 -5.39
C GLY A 103 -3.10 -15.71 -4.62
N ASP A 104 -2.17 -16.65 -4.44
CA ASP A 104 -2.45 -17.83 -3.62
C ASP A 104 -2.82 -17.43 -2.18
N GLU A 105 -3.68 -18.23 -1.53
CA GLU A 105 -4.13 -18.03 -0.14
C GLU A 105 -2.91 -17.84 0.80
N GLY A 106 -2.89 -16.72 1.53
CA GLY A 106 -1.77 -16.32 2.40
C GLY A 106 -0.73 -15.38 1.78
N GLY A 107 -0.89 -14.97 0.51
CA GLY A 107 -0.09 -13.89 -0.11
C GLY A 107 -0.51 -12.49 0.34
N PHE A 108 0.30 -11.47 0.01
CA PHE A 108 0.08 -10.10 0.51
C PHE A 108 -1.28 -9.47 0.15
N GLY A 109 -1.87 -9.91 -0.96
CA GLY A 109 -3.21 -9.47 -1.38
C GLY A 109 -4.29 -9.71 -0.33
N ASP A 110 -4.27 -10.88 0.34
CA ASP A 110 -5.27 -11.25 1.35
C ASP A 110 -5.23 -10.31 2.59
N TYR A 111 -4.10 -9.65 2.80
CA TYR A 111 -3.88 -8.75 3.92
C TYR A 111 -4.25 -7.28 3.64
N LEU A 112 -4.39 -6.91 2.37
CA LEU A 112 -4.80 -5.57 1.96
C LEU A 112 -6.32 -5.43 1.80
N VAL A 113 -7.07 -6.53 1.91
CA VAL A 113 -8.55 -6.57 1.82
C VAL A 113 -9.17 -6.66 3.22
N ASP A 114 -10.49 -6.43 3.34
CA ASP A 114 -11.25 -6.51 4.63
C ASP A 114 -11.17 -5.29 5.58
N THR A 115 -11.30 -4.07 5.05
CA THR A 115 -11.68 -2.90 5.89
C THR A 115 -12.80 -2.14 5.24
N GLU A 116 -13.67 -1.58 6.07
CA GLU A 116 -14.68 -0.65 5.59
C GLU A 116 -14.02 0.61 5.05
N LEU A 117 -14.43 1.01 3.84
CA LEU A 117 -14.07 2.31 3.30
C LEU A 117 -14.57 3.40 4.24
N THR A 118 -13.65 4.24 4.70
CA THR A 118 -13.95 5.43 5.51
C THR A 118 -14.95 6.37 4.83
N ASP A 119 -15.62 7.26 5.57
CA ASP A 119 -16.51 8.27 4.98
C ASP A 119 -15.76 9.44 4.31
N ALA A 120 -14.48 9.64 4.63
CA ALA A 120 -13.64 10.75 4.16
C ALA A 120 -12.15 10.35 4.21
N PRO A 121 -11.28 11.01 3.41
CA PRO A 121 -9.84 10.75 3.47
C PRO A 121 -9.26 11.06 4.84
N VAL A 122 -8.62 10.07 5.46
CA VAL A 122 -7.87 10.22 6.70
C VAL A 122 -6.38 10.20 6.37
N PRO A 123 -5.62 11.28 6.63
CA PRO A 123 -4.18 11.29 6.40
C PRO A 123 -3.48 10.16 7.18
N PRO A 124 -2.46 9.51 6.60
CA PRO A 124 -1.67 8.51 7.31
C PRO A 124 -1.06 9.13 8.58
N ALA A 125 -0.90 8.34 9.63
CA ALA A 125 -0.25 8.82 10.85
C ALA A 125 1.20 9.29 10.56
N SER A 126 1.78 10.09 11.47
CA SER A 126 3.17 10.56 11.30
C SER A 126 4.15 9.39 11.40
N ASP A 127 5.23 9.42 10.62
CA ASP A 127 6.34 8.44 10.70
C ASP A 127 6.87 8.26 12.13
N ALA A 128 6.79 9.30 12.97
CA ALA A 128 7.20 9.24 14.37
C ALA A 128 6.45 8.18 15.21
N LEU A 129 5.24 7.79 14.79
CA LEU A 129 4.45 6.75 15.46
C LEU A 129 5.00 5.33 15.19
N TYR A 130 5.69 5.14 14.06
CA TYR A 130 6.14 3.84 13.55
C TYR A 130 7.66 3.67 13.61
N LEU A 131 8.37 4.64 14.19
CA LEU A 131 9.76 4.48 14.55
C LEU A 131 9.84 3.49 15.72
N SER A 132 10.13 2.22 15.43
CA SER A 132 10.34 1.21 16.47
C SER A 132 11.63 1.50 17.24
N ASP A 133 11.60 1.28 18.56
CA ASP A 133 12.79 1.35 19.43
C ASP A 133 13.81 0.23 19.10
N ALA A 134 13.46 -0.72 18.25
CA ALA A 134 14.25 -1.90 17.89
C ALA A 134 15.11 -1.73 16.62
N ARG A 135 15.11 -0.55 15.99
CA ARG A 135 15.94 -0.26 14.81
C ARG A 135 17.42 -0.45 15.14
N SER A 136 18.02 -1.48 14.54
CA SER A 136 19.43 -1.86 14.70
C SER A 136 20.34 -1.19 13.69
#